data_AF-C0D9U0-F1
#
_entry.id   AF-C0D9U0-F1
#
_cell.length_a   1.000
_cell.length_b   1.000
_cell.length_c   1.000
_cell.angle_alpha   90.00
_cell.angle_beta   90.00
_cell.angle_gamma   90.00
#
_symmetry.space_group_name_H-M   'P 1'
#
loop_
_entity.id
_entity.type
_entity.pdbx_description
1 polymer ?
#
loop_
_entity_poly.entity_id
_entity_poly.type
_entity_poly.pdbx_seq_one_letter_code
_entity_poly.pdbx_strand_id
1 'polypeptide(L)'
;MTMAAYSAALEVVANLYDSFLTILLCTLFFGSRFEGWRRNACFAAGAAAFAGVMAWLNSYSVFEGIGGIFYSLVIVLYAWAALEGGIFQKLFFSLFWNCVLMLSGFGVVLFLSLSGLCPPEEAVRYGSPYRALCLVCCMALRAVLAWAILYFSHHRR
;
A
#
# COMPACT_ATOMS: atom_id res chain seq x y z
N MET A 1 13.84 22.28 -11.81
CA MET A 1 13.20 21.43 -10.79
C MET A 1 14.29 20.52 -10.24
N THR A 2 14.63 20.64 -8.96
CA THR A 2 15.77 19.90 -8.36
C THR A 2 15.43 18.41 -8.20
N MET A 3 16.42 17.51 -8.30
CA MET A 3 16.23 16.05 -8.13
C MET A 3 15.47 15.68 -6.85
N ALA A 4 15.63 16.47 -5.78
CA ALA A 4 14.91 16.31 -4.51
C ALA A 4 13.39 16.57 -4.62
N ALA A 5 12.96 17.50 -5.48
CA ALA A 5 11.54 17.75 -5.71
C ALA A 5 10.88 16.59 -6.49
N TYR A 6 11.64 15.97 -7.40
CA TYR A 6 11.17 14.80 -8.15
C TYR A 6 11.00 13.57 -7.27
N SER A 7 11.96 13.28 -6.40
CA SER A 7 11.86 12.16 -5.45
C SER A 7 10.71 12.34 -4.44
N ALA A 8 10.51 13.56 -3.94
CA ALA A 8 9.41 13.83 -3.00
C ALA A 8 8.04 13.69 -3.68
N ALA A 9 7.91 14.14 -4.93
CA ALA A 9 6.70 13.91 -5.71
C ALA A 9 6.44 12.41 -5.94
N LEU A 10 7.47 11.63 -6.23
CA LEU A 10 7.35 10.19 -6.40
C LEU A 10 6.92 9.45 -5.13
N GLU A 11 7.36 9.86 -3.95
CA GLU A 11 6.90 9.28 -2.69
C GLU A 11 5.42 9.53 -2.45
N VAL A 12 4.94 10.75 -2.73
CA VAL A 12 3.52 11.08 -2.65
C VAL A 12 2.72 10.21 -3.63
N VAL A 13 3.22 10.04 -4.86
CA VAL A 13 2.59 9.19 -5.87
C VAL A 13 2.58 7.72 -5.44
N ALA A 14 3.68 7.21 -4.90
CA ALA A 14 3.78 5.85 -4.39
C ALA A 14 2.80 5.60 -3.24
N ASN A 15 2.72 6.53 -2.29
CA ASN A 15 1.79 6.44 -1.17
C ASN A 15 0.33 6.47 -1.63
N LEU A 16 -0.02 7.36 -2.58
CA LEU A 16 -1.35 7.41 -3.17
C LEU A 16 -1.69 6.13 -3.92
N TYR A 17 -0.72 5.59 -4.67
CA TYR A 17 -0.86 4.32 -5.38
C TYR A 17 -1.11 3.16 -4.42
N ASP A 18 -0.31 3.02 -3.36
CA ASP A 18 -0.49 1.96 -2.37
C ASP A 18 -1.84 2.08 -1.66
N SER A 19 -2.26 3.31 -1.34
CA SER A 19 -3.57 3.59 -0.75
C SER A 19 -4.69 3.10 -1.67
N PHE A 20 -4.63 3.50 -2.94
CA PHE A 20 -5.62 3.12 -3.94
C PHE A 20 -5.63 1.61 -4.18
N LEU A 21 -4.45 1.00 -4.37
CA LEU A 21 -4.29 -0.44 -4.61
C LEU A 21 -4.83 -1.25 -3.44
N THR A 22 -4.54 -0.85 -2.21
CA THR A 22 -5.00 -1.52 -0.98
C THR A 22 -6.51 -1.51 -0.86
N ILE A 23 -7.13 -0.34 -1.03
CA ILE A 23 -8.59 -0.20 -0.94
C ILE A 23 -9.27 -0.90 -2.12
N LEU A 24 -8.71 -0.83 -3.32
CA LEU A 24 -9.19 -1.56 -4.50
C LEU A 24 -9.16 -3.07 -4.28
N LEU A 25 -8.02 -3.59 -3.83
CA LEU A 25 -7.85 -5.02 -3.54
C LEU A 25 -8.88 -5.49 -2.50
N CYS A 26 -9.04 -4.75 -1.39
CA CYS A 26 -10.04 -5.09 -0.38
C CYS A 26 -11.46 -5.09 -0.96
N THR A 27 -11.79 -4.06 -1.76
CA THR A 27 -13.11 -3.90 -2.37
C THR A 27 -13.44 -5.05 -3.32
N LEU A 28 -12.49 -5.46 -4.15
CA LEU A 28 -12.67 -6.55 -5.10
C LEU A 28 -12.68 -7.92 -4.40
N PHE A 29 -11.85 -8.12 -3.38
CA PHE A 29 -11.76 -9.39 -2.66
C PHE A 29 -13.02 -9.73 -1.85
N PHE A 30 -13.50 -8.75 -1.06
CA PHE A 30 -14.67 -8.95 -0.19
C PHE A 30 -16.01 -8.64 -0.85
N GLY A 31 -16.01 -7.81 -1.90
CA GLY A 31 -17.23 -7.22 -2.43
C GLY A 31 -17.71 -6.05 -1.56
N SER A 32 -18.42 -5.10 -2.18
CA SER A 32 -18.98 -3.94 -1.49
C SER A 32 -20.42 -4.18 -1.08
N ARG A 33 -20.78 -3.71 0.12
CA ARG A 33 -22.17 -3.68 0.61
C ARG A 33 -23.05 -2.62 -0.07
N PHE A 34 -22.42 -1.67 -0.74
CA PHE A 34 -23.10 -0.52 -1.33
C PHE A 34 -23.07 -0.61 -2.85
N GLU A 35 -24.15 -0.16 -3.49
CA GLU A 35 -24.26 -0.08 -4.94
C GLU A 35 -24.25 1.37 -5.44
N GLY A 36 -23.89 1.54 -6.72
CA GLY A 36 -23.92 2.84 -7.42
C GLY A 36 -22.98 3.89 -6.81
N TRP A 37 -23.49 5.11 -6.65
CA TRP A 37 -22.68 6.26 -6.22
C TRP A 37 -22.14 6.13 -4.78
N ARG A 38 -22.89 5.47 -3.90
CA ARG A 38 -22.50 5.26 -2.49
C ARG A 38 -21.25 4.39 -2.39
N ARG A 39 -21.12 3.40 -3.27
CA ARG A 39 -19.91 2.57 -3.39
C ARG A 39 -18.69 3.42 -3.72
N ASN A 40 -18.82 4.29 -4.72
CA ASN A 40 -17.73 5.13 -5.18
C ASN A 40 -17.35 6.19 -4.12
N ALA A 41 -18.34 6.75 -3.42
CA ALA A 41 -18.09 7.68 -2.32
C ALA A 41 -17.38 7.00 -1.14
N CYS A 42 -17.82 5.81 -0.71
CA CYS A 42 -17.15 5.04 0.34
C CYS A 42 -15.73 4.63 -0.08
N PHE A 43 -15.54 4.20 -1.33
CA PHE A 43 -14.22 3.87 -1.88
C PHE A 43 -13.28 5.09 -1.83
N ALA A 44 -13.73 6.23 -2.34
CA ALA A 44 -12.95 7.47 -2.33
C ALA A 44 -12.62 7.92 -0.90
N ALA A 45 -13.58 7.82 0.03
CA ALA A 45 -13.36 8.12 1.44
C ALA A 45 -12.33 7.17 2.09
N GLY A 46 -12.39 5.87 1.79
CA GLY A 46 -11.42 4.88 2.28
C GLY A 46 -10.00 5.14 1.76
N ALA A 47 -9.88 5.41 0.45
CA ALA A 47 -8.60 5.75 -0.17
C ALA A 47 -8.02 7.06 0.39
N ALA A 48 -8.85 8.09 0.57
CA ALA A 48 -8.45 9.36 1.16
C ALA A 48 -8.04 9.22 2.62
N ALA A 49 -8.76 8.43 3.42
CA ALA A 49 -8.42 8.17 4.81
C ALA A 49 -7.07 7.43 4.94
N PHE A 50 -6.85 6.40 4.11
CA PHE A 50 -5.58 5.66 4.12
C PHE A 50 -4.41 6.54 3.67
N ALA A 51 -4.59 7.32 2.60
CA ALA A 51 -3.59 8.28 2.14
C ALA A 51 -3.29 9.36 3.18
N GLY A 52 -4.33 9.86 3.88
CA GLY A 52 -4.18 10.84 4.95
C GLY A 52 -3.38 10.30 6.14
N VAL A 53 -3.64 9.05 6.54
CA VAL A 53 -2.90 8.38 7.62
C VAL A 53 -1.45 8.12 7.20
N MET A 54 -1.21 7.68 5.96
CA MET A 54 0.13 7.54 5.38
C MET A 54 0.89 8.88 5.39
N ALA A 55 0.26 9.96 4.92
CA ALA A 55 0.86 11.29 4.89
C ALA A 55 1.17 11.81 6.30
N TRP A 56 0.25 11.60 7.25
CA TRP A 56 0.45 11.98 8.64
C TRP A 56 1.60 11.19 9.28
N LEU A 57 1.65 9.87 9.15
CA LEU A 57 2.75 9.04 9.67
C LEU A 57 4.11 9.40 9.07
N ASN A 58 4.16 9.65 7.76
CA ASN A 58 5.39 10.03 7.08
C ASN A 58 5.92 11.40 7.54
N SER A 59 5.07 12.25 8.14
CA SER A 59 5.51 13.51 8.77
C SER A 59 6.21 13.33 10.12
N TYR A 60 5.97 12.21 10.84
CA TYR A 60 6.57 11.95 12.15
C TYR A 60 7.71 10.93 12.10
N SER A 61 7.67 9.96 11.19
CA SER A 61 8.73 8.95 11.07
C SER A 61 8.86 8.41 9.64
N VAL A 62 10.10 8.32 9.16
CA VAL A 62 10.47 7.65 7.90
C VAL A 62 10.30 6.12 8.00
N PHE A 63 10.12 5.58 9.21
CA PHE A 63 10.17 4.15 9.50
C PHE A 63 8.76 3.53 9.51
N GLU A 64 8.48 2.66 8.53
CA GLU A 64 7.18 2.02 8.29
C GLU A 64 6.68 1.09 9.43
N GLY A 65 7.52 0.78 10.42
CA GLY A 65 7.25 -0.23 11.46
C GLY A 65 6.08 0.11 12.41
N ILE A 66 6.00 1.35 12.92
CA ILE A 66 4.87 1.78 13.78
C ILE A 66 3.63 2.08 12.93
N GLY A 67 3.83 2.50 11.67
CA GLY A 67 2.75 2.75 10.71
C GLY A 67 1.93 1.51 10.37
N GLY A 68 2.54 0.32 10.37
CA GLY A 68 1.86 -0.93 10.04
C GLY A 68 0.59 -1.23 10.86
N ILE A 69 0.57 -0.86 12.14
CA ILE A 69 -0.61 -1.06 13.00
C ILE A 69 -1.74 -0.10 12.59
N PHE A 70 -1.40 1.17 12.34
CA PHE A 70 -2.37 2.17 11.90
C PHE A 70 -2.92 1.87 10.50
N TYR A 71 -2.08 1.41 9.57
CA TYR A 71 -2.51 0.98 8.24
C TYR A 71 -3.51 -0.18 8.32
N SER A 72 -3.21 -1.18 9.15
CA SER A 72 -4.12 -2.31 9.38
C SER A 72 -5.45 -1.84 9.98
N LEU A 73 -5.40 -0.90 10.93
CA LEU A 73 -6.61 -0.36 11.56
C LEU A 73 -7.50 0.38 10.56
N VAL A 74 -6.93 1.21 9.68
CA VAL A 74 -7.71 1.92 8.64
C VAL A 74 -8.37 0.94 7.67
N ILE A 75 -7.63 -0.10 7.23
CA ILE A 75 -8.18 -1.13 6.32
C ILE A 75 -9.33 -1.88 7.00
N VAL A 76 -9.18 -2.24 8.28
CA VAL A 76 -10.24 -2.94 9.04
C VAL A 76 -11.47 -2.06 9.22
N LEU A 77 -11.31 -0.77 9.55
CA LEU A 77 -12.42 0.17 9.67
C LEU A 77 -13.16 0.35 8.34
N TYR A 78 -12.41 0.53 7.25
CA TYR A 78 -12.99 0.60 5.90
C TYR A 78 -13.73 -0.69 5.54
N ALA A 79 -13.09 -1.84 5.75
CA ALA A 79 -13.67 -3.14 5.45
C ALA A 79 -14.92 -3.42 6.29
N TRP A 80 -14.95 -3.00 7.54
CA TRP A 80 -16.11 -3.15 8.40
C TRP A 80 -17.28 -2.28 7.94
N ALA A 81 -17.01 -1.02 7.56
CA ALA A 81 -18.02 -0.07 7.15
C ALA A 81 -18.59 -0.34 5.74
N ALA A 82 -17.75 -0.71 4.78
CA ALA A 82 -18.10 -0.69 3.35
C ALA A 82 -18.12 -2.05 2.64
N LEU A 83 -17.56 -3.10 3.25
CA LEU A 83 -17.37 -4.40 2.59
C LEU A 83 -18.20 -5.52 3.20
N GLU A 84 -18.47 -6.56 2.41
CA GLU A 84 -19.15 -7.77 2.85
C GLU A 84 -18.19 -8.76 3.56
N GLY A 85 -18.73 -9.84 4.13
CA GLY A 85 -17.94 -10.87 4.82
C GLY A 85 -17.75 -10.67 6.33
N GLY A 86 -17.16 -11.68 6.96
CA GLY A 86 -16.98 -11.77 8.42
C GLY A 86 -15.82 -10.91 8.94
N ILE A 87 -15.94 -10.40 10.17
CA ILE A 87 -14.93 -9.51 10.79
C ILE A 87 -13.55 -10.18 10.91
N PHE A 88 -13.50 -11.48 11.23
CA PHE A 88 -12.24 -12.23 11.33
C PHE A 88 -11.52 -12.37 9.99
N GLN A 89 -12.26 -12.57 8.90
CA GLN A 89 -11.66 -12.62 7.55
C GLN A 89 -11.08 -11.26 7.16
N LYS A 90 -11.79 -10.17 7.50
CA LYS A 90 -11.33 -8.79 7.25
C LYS A 90 -10.07 -8.46 8.04
N LEU A 91 -10.03 -8.83 9.32
CA LEU A 91 -8.87 -8.65 10.18
C LEU A 91 -7.66 -9.44 9.64
N PHE A 92 -7.86 -10.71 9.29
CA PHE A 92 -6.80 -11.56 8.76
C PHE A 92 -6.26 -11.01 7.43
N PHE A 93 -7.14 -10.65 6.50
CA PHE A 93 -6.74 -10.11 5.21
C PHE A 93 -5.99 -8.77 5.35
N SER A 94 -6.44 -7.90 6.24
CA SER A 94 -5.76 -6.64 6.52
C SER A 94 -4.34 -6.85 7.05
N LEU A 95 -4.16 -7.77 8.01
CA LEU A 95 -2.84 -8.08 8.55
C LEU A 95 -1.96 -8.74 7.49
N PHE A 96 -2.52 -9.69 6.73
CA PHE A 96 -1.81 -10.36 5.63
C PHE A 96 -1.32 -9.36 4.58
N TRP A 97 -2.20 -8.48 4.11
CA TRP A 97 -1.83 -7.48 3.12
C TRP A 97 -0.80 -6.49 3.65
N ASN A 98 -0.91 -6.08 4.91
CA ASN A 98 0.09 -5.23 5.54
C ASN A 98 1.48 -5.93 5.61
N CYS A 99 1.52 -7.22 5.93
CA CYS A 99 2.75 -8.01 5.86
C CYS A 99 3.32 -8.05 4.42
N VAL A 100 2.48 -8.17 3.40
CA VAL A 100 2.90 -8.12 2.00
C VAL A 100 3.50 -6.76 1.64
N LEU A 101 2.90 -5.65 2.09
CA LEU A 101 3.43 -4.30 1.89
C LEU A 101 4.82 -4.15 2.53
N MET A 102 5.00 -4.57 3.78
CA MET A 102 6.30 -4.50 4.45
C MET A 102 7.34 -5.40 3.78
N LEU A 103 7.01 -6.66 3.52
CA LEU A 103 7.95 -7.63 2.91
C LEU A 103 8.36 -7.22 1.50
N SER A 104 7.45 -6.64 0.70
CA SER A 104 7.79 -6.12 -0.62
C SER A 104 8.74 -4.92 -0.53
N GLY A 105 8.53 -4.01 0.43
CA GLY A 105 9.43 -2.88 0.68
C GLY A 105 10.84 -3.34 1.06
N PHE A 106 10.94 -4.16 2.11
CA PHE A 106 12.23 -4.71 2.55
C PHE A 106 12.88 -5.59 1.49
N GLY A 107 12.10 -6.43 0.80
CA GLY A 107 12.61 -7.36 -0.20
C GLY A 107 13.21 -6.66 -1.42
N VAL A 108 12.56 -5.61 -1.92
CA VAL A 108 13.07 -4.82 -3.05
C VAL A 108 14.37 -4.10 -2.68
N VAL A 109 14.41 -3.47 -1.50
CA VAL A 109 15.63 -2.79 -1.01
C VAL A 109 16.78 -3.78 -0.85
N LEU A 110 16.52 -4.95 -0.26
CA LEU A 110 17.52 -6.01 -0.08
C LEU A 110 18.02 -6.55 -1.42
N PHE A 111 17.12 -6.84 -2.36
CA PHE A 111 17.48 -7.36 -3.68
C PHE A 111 18.34 -6.38 -4.49
N LEU A 112 17.97 -5.10 -4.48
CA LEU A 112 18.73 -4.04 -5.15
C LEU A 112 20.09 -3.78 -4.49
N SER A 113 20.18 -3.98 -3.17
CA SER A 113 21.45 -3.90 -2.43
C SER A 113 22.38 -5.07 -2.73
N LEU A 114 21.86 -6.29 -2.75
CA LEU A 114 22.64 -7.50 -3.03
C LEU A 114 23.11 -7.58 -4.49
N SER A 115 22.34 -7.01 -5.42
CA SER A 115 22.72 -6.95 -6.84
C SER A 115 23.76 -5.87 -7.14
N GLY A 116 24.18 -5.08 -6.15
CA GLY A 116 25.15 -3.99 -6.32
C GLY A 116 24.61 -2.78 -7.07
N LEU A 117 23.31 -2.76 -7.36
CA LEU A 117 22.64 -1.67 -8.10
C LEU A 117 22.33 -0.46 -7.20
N CYS A 118 22.24 -0.65 -5.88
CA CYS A 118 21.95 0.43 -4.93
C CYS A 118 22.66 0.18 -3.59
N PRO A 119 23.52 1.07 -3.09
CA PRO A 119 24.01 0.94 -1.73
C PRO A 119 22.86 1.17 -0.73
N PRO A 120 22.80 0.42 0.39
CA PRO A 120 21.65 0.42 1.30
C PRO A 120 21.39 1.78 1.96
N GLU A 121 22.45 2.57 2.13
CA GLU A 121 22.37 3.94 2.66
C GLU A 121 21.69 4.94 1.72
N GLU A 122 21.84 4.77 0.40
CA GLU A 122 21.16 5.59 -0.62
C GLU A 122 19.69 5.19 -0.79
N ALA A 123 19.33 3.91 -0.56
CA ALA A 123 17.94 3.43 -0.63
C ALA A 123 17.02 4.09 0.40
N VAL A 124 17.57 4.44 1.56
CA VAL A 124 16.84 5.06 2.67
C VAL A 124 16.89 6.60 2.60
N ARG A 125 17.83 7.16 1.83
CA ARG A 125 18.04 8.60 1.76
C ARG A 125 16.96 9.30 0.93
N TYR A 126 16.20 10.18 1.59
CA TYR A 126 15.28 11.12 0.92
C TYR A 126 16.04 11.93 -0.14
N GLY A 127 15.49 12.03 -1.35
CA GLY A 127 16.17 12.73 -2.44
C GLY A 127 16.94 11.84 -3.41
N SER A 128 17.25 10.59 -3.03
CA SER A 128 18.11 9.73 -3.85
C SER A 128 17.36 9.15 -5.06
N PRO A 129 17.98 9.12 -6.26
CA PRO A 129 17.40 8.45 -7.44
C PRO A 129 17.22 6.94 -7.22
N TYR A 130 18.04 6.33 -6.35
CA TYR A 130 17.93 4.90 -6.04
C TYR A 130 16.68 4.58 -5.24
N ARG A 131 16.28 5.46 -4.32
CA ARG A 131 15.03 5.35 -3.58
C ARG A 131 13.81 5.45 -4.51
N ALA A 132 13.85 6.34 -5.50
CA ALA A 132 12.81 6.42 -6.53
C ALA A 132 12.69 5.11 -7.32
N LEU A 133 13.82 4.48 -7.68
CA LEU A 133 13.84 3.18 -8.34
C LEU A 133 13.25 2.08 -7.44
N CYS A 134 13.61 2.04 -6.15
CA CYS A 134 13.01 1.12 -5.17
C CYS A 134 11.48 1.28 -5.11
N LEU A 135 10.97 2.51 -5.03
CA LEU A 135 9.54 2.78 -4.97
C LEU A 135 8.80 2.27 -6.21
N VAL A 136 9.34 2.54 -7.41
CA VAL A 136 8.74 2.04 -8.66
C VAL A 136 8.73 0.51 -8.71
N CYS A 137 9.83 -0.13 -8.30
CA CYS A 137 9.90 -1.59 -8.21
C CYS A 137 8.87 -2.16 -7.20
N CYS A 138 8.71 -1.51 -6.04
CA CYS A 138 7.70 -1.87 -5.05
C CYS A 138 6.29 -1.74 -5.61
N MET A 139 5.97 -0.63 -6.29
CA MET A 139 4.65 -0.41 -6.89
C MET A 139 4.31 -1.52 -7.90
N ALA A 140 5.25 -1.86 -8.77
CA ALA A 140 5.10 -2.93 -9.76
C ALA A 140 4.89 -4.30 -9.11
N LEU A 141 5.75 -4.65 -8.14
CA LEU A 141 5.66 -5.93 -7.41
C LEU A 141 4.32 -6.05 -6.68
N ARG A 142 3.88 -5.00 -5.99
CA ARG A 142 2.61 -4.97 -5.26
C ARG A 142 1.41 -5.08 -6.20
N ALA A 143 1.46 -4.48 -7.40
CA ALA A 143 0.44 -4.67 -8.43
C ALA A 143 0.31 -6.14 -8.84
N VAL A 144 1.45 -6.79 -9.12
CA VAL A 144 1.50 -8.19 -9.53
C VAL A 144 0.96 -9.10 -8.42
N LEU A 145 1.34 -8.84 -7.17
CA LEU A 145 0.85 -9.60 -6.01
C LEU A 145 -0.65 -9.40 -5.79
N ALA A 146 -1.15 -8.16 -5.86
CA ALA A 146 -2.59 -7.87 -5.77
C ALA A 146 -3.36 -8.59 -6.87
N TRP A 147 -2.86 -8.55 -8.11
CA TRP A 147 -3.47 -9.24 -9.25
C TRP A 147 -3.48 -10.76 -9.04
N ALA A 148 -2.38 -11.35 -8.60
CA ALA A 148 -2.30 -12.77 -8.30
C ALA A 148 -3.31 -13.20 -7.21
N ILE A 149 -3.43 -12.41 -6.13
CA ILE A 149 -4.40 -12.65 -5.05
C ILE A 149 -5.83 -12.66 -5.61
N LEU A 150 -6.18 -11.67 -6.42
CA LEU A 150 -7.52 -11.57 -7.03
C LEU A 150 -7.79 -12.71 -8.02
N TYR A 151 -6.80 -13.07 -8.84
CA TYR A 151 -6.89 -14.17 -9.79
C TYR A 151 -7.19 -15.50 -9.06
N PHE A 152 -6.44 -15.81 -8.02
CA PHE A 152 -6.66 -17.04 -7.23
C PHE A 152 -7.96 -17.01 -6.42
N SER A 153 -8.41 -15.85 -5.95
CA SER A 153 -9.67 -15.76 -5.19
C SER A 153 -10.90 -15.96 -6.08
N HIS A 154 -10.87 -15.45 -7.31
CA HIS A 154 -11.98 -15.61 -8.26
C HIS A 154 -12.05 -17.02 -8.84
N HIS A 155 -10.91 -17.70 -9.03
CA HIS A 155 -10.90 -19.05 -9.59
C HIS A 155 -11.38 -20.15 -8.60
N ARG A 156 -11.51 -19.82 -7.31
CA ARG A 156 -12.02 -20.71 -6.25
C ARG A 156 -13.51 -20.54 -5.93
N ARG A 157 -14.18 -19.54 -6.49
CA ARG A 157 -15.65 -19.38 -6.37
C ARG A 157 -16.33 -19.98 -7.58
#